data_AF-A0A2N8TD50-F1
#
_entry.id   AF-A0A2N8TD50-F1
#
_cell.length_a   1.000
_cell.length_b   1.000
_cell.length_c   1.000
_cell.angle_alpha   90.00
_cell.angle_beta   90.00
_cell.angle_gamma   90.00
#
_symmetry.space_group_name_H-M   'P 1'
#
loop_
_entity.id
_entity.type
_entity.pdbx_description
1 polymer ?
#
loop_
_entity_poly.entity_id
_entity_poly.type
_entity_poly.pdbx_seq_one_letter_code
_entity_poly.pdbx_strand_id
1 'polypeptide(L)'
;MTQAAAGSELDERVPGRRWIVRLDPVGRGSSEVRVSCGRPACAERRLPSAAAGRTAAVAHLTAHLRATPAPRADTYCACRADGCRAHLPDTGRHARTDQPWRCGGPVVLTVITDRAGRWWQALECCSLCAAATPGARTVAISLPSAPRTAGRPAPAAAGTGAGTPQFSDQQVTTRTGCPAPL
;
A
#
# COMPACT_ATOMS: atom_id res chain seq x y z
N MET A 1 8.86 41.64 -7.95
CA MET A 1 9.25 40.64 -6.94
C MET A 1 8.44 39.38 -7.21
N THR A 2 9.09 38.32 -7.67
CA THR A 2 8.45 37.06 -8.05
C THR A 2 8.33 36.19 -6.81
N GLN A 3 7.11 35.98 -6.31
CA GLN A 3 6.86 34.99 -5.27
C GLN A 3 6.73 33.64 -5.96
N ALA A 4 7.68 32.74 -5.72
CA ALA A 4 7.62 31.37 -6.17
C ALA A 4 6.42 30.68 -5.49
N ALA A 5 5.41 30.34 -6.29
CA ALA A 5 4.35 29.46 -5.86
C ALA A 5 4.97 28.08 -5.61
N ALA A 6 5.04 27.66 -4.35
CA ALA A 6 5.22 26.27 -3.97
C ALA A 6 3.93 25.50 -4.30
N GLY A 7 3.68 25.32 -5.59
CA GLY A 7 2.57 24.54 -6.12
C GLY A 7 2.95 23.06 -6.24
N SER A 8 2.24 22.23 -5.48
CA SER A 8 1.83 20.86 -5.86
C SER A 8 2.90 19.81 -6.16
N GLU A 9 3.63 19.33 -5.14
CA GLU A 9 4.28 18.00 -5.20
C GLU A 9 3.35 16.85 -4.74
N LEU A 10 2.07 17.12 -4.47
CA LEU A 10 1.10 16.11 -4.03
C LEU A 10 0.47 15.29 -5.18
N ASP A 11 0.81 15.58 -6.44
CA ASP A 11 -0.03 15.23 -7.59
C ASP A 11 0.49 14.11 -8.51
N GLU A 12 1.60 13.43 -8.19
CA GLU A 12 2.17 12.42 -9.09
C GLU A 12 2.24 11.01 -8.50
N ARG A 13 1.36 10.66 -7.56
CA ARG A 13 1.29 9.27 -7.07
C ARG A 13 0.29 8.46 -7.89
N VAL A 14 0.80 7.45 -8.58
CA VAL A 14 -0.01 6.53 -9.41
C VAL A 14 -0.97 5.73 -8.51
N PRO A 15 -2.25 5.58 -8.89
CA PRO A 15 -3.17 4.68 -8.20
C PRO A 15 -2.62 3.25 -8.12
N GLY A 16 -2.88 2.58 -7.00
CA GLY A 16 -2.59 1.17 -6.83
C GLY A 16 -3.23 0.32 -7.93
N ARG A 17 -2.55 -0.75 -8.35
CA ARG A 17 -3.08 -1.68 -9.35
C ARG A 17 -4.31 -2.40 -8.82
N ARG A 18 -5.23 -2.74 -9.73
CA ARG A 18 -6.42 -3.56 -9.48
C ARG A 18 -6.58 -4.61 -10.57
N TRP A 19 -6.96 -5.81 -10.17
CA TRP A 19 -7.38 -6.90 -11.04
C TRP A 19 -8.72 -7.42 -10.54
N ILE A 20 -9.65 -7.65 -11.46
CA ILE A 20 -10.94 -8.29 -11.14
C ILE A 20 -11.10 -9.46 -12.10
N VAL A 21 -11.45 -10.61 -11.56
CA VAL A 21 -11.82 -11.80 -12.32
C VAL A 21 -13.23 -12.17 -11.91
N ARG A 22 -14.12 -12.36 -12.89
CA ARG A 22 -15.52 -12.69 -12.69
C ARG A 22 -15.83 -14.07 -13.23
N LEU A 23 -16.82 -14.71 -12.63
CA LEU A 23 -17.41 -15.95 -13.07
C LEU A 23 -18.91 -15.74 -13.27
N ASP A 24 -19.33 -15.63 -14.52
CA ASP A 24 -20.72 -15.37 -14.88
C ASP A 24 -21.32 -16.59 -15.60
N PRO A 25 -22.58 -16.98 -15.35
CA PRO A 25 -23.24 -18.03 -16.12
C PRO A 25 -23.40 -17.63 -17.59
N VAL A 26 -23.27 -18.58 -18.52
CA VAL A 26 -23.39 -18.31 -19.96
C VAL A 26 -24.85 -18.27 -20.42
N GLY A 27 -25.74 -18.98 -19.75
CA GLY A 27 -27.16 -19.00 -20.09
C GLY A 27 -28.00 -19.67 -18.99
N ARG A 28 -29.32 -19.44 -19.03
CA ARG A 28 -30.26 -20.06 -18.10
C ARG A 28 -30.30 -21.57 -18.34
N GLY A 29 -30.13 -22.36 -17.27
CA GLY A 29 -30.18 -23.83 -17.36
C GLY A 29 -28.90 -24.50 -17.86
N SER A 30 -27.86 -23.73 -18.23
CA SER A 30 -26.55 -24.28 -18.58
C SER A 30 -25.65 -24.36 -17.34
N SER A 31 -24.87 -25.44 -17.23
CA SER A 31 -23.77 -25.53 -16.27
C SER A 31 -22.54 -24.72 -16.71
N GLU A 32 -22.52 -24.27 -17.96
CA GLU A 32 -21.43 -23.52 -18.56
C GLU A 32 -21.31 -22.12 -17.94
N VAL A 33 -20.07 -21.75 -17.67
CA VAL A 33 -19.69 -20.48 -17.06
C VAL A 33 -18.63 -19.80 -17.88
N ARG A 34 -18.62 -18.48 -17.82
CA ARG A 34 -17.65 -17.60 -18.45
C ARG A 34 -16.77 -16.98 -17.38
N VAL A 35 -15.47 -17.14 -17.53
CA VAL A 35 -14.46 -16.41 -16.78
C VAL A 35 -14.03 -15.20 -17.59
N SER A 36 -14.24 -14.02 -17.05
CA SER A 36 -13.79 -12.74 -17.64
C SER A 36 -12.83 -12.03 -16.68
N CYS A 37 -11.88 -11.29 -17.25
CA CYS A 37 -10.98 -10.44 -16.48
C CYS A 37 -11.18 -8.99 -16.90
N GLY A 38 -11.15 -8.06 -15.94
CA GLY A 38 -11.30 -6.62 -16.23
C GLY A 38 -10.13 -6.00 -17.01
N ARG A 39 -9.10 -6.78 -17.39
CA ARG A 39 -8.00 -6.30 -18.23
C ARG A 39 -8.22 -6.66 -19.69
N PRO A 40 -8.03 -5.72 -20.62
CA PRO A 40 -8.25 -5.96 -22.06
C PRO A 40 -7.29 -6.98 -22.66
N ALA A 41 -6.11 -7.18 -22.06
CA ALA A 41 -5.12 -8.15 -22.51
C ALA A 41 -5.50 -9.62 -22.21
N CYS A 42 -6.54 -9.85 -21.41
CA CYS A 42 -6.94 -11.20 -20.99
C CYS A 42 -8.12 -11.68 -21.83
N ALA A 43 -7.94 -12.81 -22.51
CA ALA A 43 -9.04 -13.46 -23.22
C ALA A 43 -10.06 -14.05 -22.24
N GLU A 44 -11.35 -13.88 -22.55
CA GLU A 44 -12.41 -14.57 -21.84
C GLU A 44 -12.37 -16.07 -22.14
N ARG A 45 -12.75 -16.90 -21.16
CA ARG A 45 -12.80 -18.35 -21.31
C ARG A 45 -14.15 -18.90 -20.89
N ARG A 46 -14.71 -19.80 -21.68
CA ARG A 46 -15.89 -20.57 -21.31
C ARG A 46 -15.49 -21.95 -20.79
N LEU A 47 -16.17 -22.41 -19.76
CA LEU A 47 -15.85 -23.62 -19.02
C LEU A 47 -17.11 -24.40 -18.70
N PRO A 48 -17.06 -25.74 -18.66
CA PRO A 48 -18.26 -26.59 -18.63
C PRO A 48 -19.01 -26.58 -17.28
N SER A 49 -18.37 -26.10 -16.21
CA SER A 49 -18.95 -26.10 -14.87
C SER A 49 -18.44 -24.94 -14.01
N ALA A 50 -19.25 -24.54 -13.02
CA ALA A 50 -18.85 -23.54 -12.03
C ALA A 50 -17.58 -23.93 -11.24
N ALA A 51 -17.36 -25.23 -10.99
CA ALA A 51 -16.16 -25.70 -10.31
C ALA A 51 -14.90 -25.48 -11.17
N ALA A 52 -14.95 -25.89 -12.44
CA ALA A 52 -13.87 -25.63 -13.40
C ALA A 52 -13.63 -24.11 -13.55
N GLY A 53 -14.71 -23.33 -13.61
CA GLY A 53 -14.71 -21.87 -13.60
C GLY A 53 -13.94 -21.26 -12.44
N ARG A 54 -14.27 -21.65 -11.20
CA ARG A 54 -13.59 -21.16 -9.99
C ARG A 54 -12.10 -21.49 -10.00
N THR A 55 -11.74 -22.73 -10.32
CA THR A 55 -10.32 -23.15 -10.42
C THR A 55 -9.58 -22.31 -11.44
N ALA A 56 -10.17 -22.12 -12.63
CA ALA A 56 -9.57 -21.34 -13.70
C ALA A 56 -9.44 -19.86 -13.36
N ALA A 57 -10.40 -19.28 -12.63
CA ALA A 57 -10.38 -17.90 -12.18
C ALA A 57 -9.30 -17.65 -11.12
N VAL A 58 -9.16 -18.55 -10.14
CA VAL A 58 -8.09 -18.48 -9.13
C VAL A 58 -6.72 -18.59 -9.81
N ALA A 59 -6.53 -19.60 -10.67
CA ALA A 59 -5.28 -19.77 -11.40
C ALA A 59 -4.93 -18.54 -12.24
N HIS A 60 -5.92 -17.93 -12.89
CA HIS A 60 -5.74 -16.72 -13.69
C HIS A 60 -5.36 -15.50 -12.83
N LEU A 61 -6.02 -15.30 -11.69
CA LEU A 61 -5.65 -14.23 -10.76
C LEU A 61 -4.22 -14.45 -10.21
N THR A 62 -3.88 -15.68 -9.82
CA THR A 62 -2.52 -16.01 -9.36
C THR A 62 -1.47 -15.71 -10.43
N ALA A 63 -1.75 -15.97 -11.71
CA ALA A 63 -0.85 -15.62 -12.80
C ALA A 63 -0.58 -14.10 -12.86
N HIS A 64 -1.62 -13.27 -12.66
CA HIS A 64 -1.42 -11.83 -12.54
C HIS A 64 -0.53 -11.44 -11.37
N LEU A 65 -0.77 -12.03 -10.19
CA LEU A 65 0.02 -11.69 -9.00
C LEU A 65 1.49 -12.08 -9.17
N ARG A 66 1.77 -13.24 -9.79
CA ARG A 66 3.15 -13.69 -10.06
C ARG A 66 3.86 -12.85 -11.12
N ALA A 67 3.14 -12.40 -12.14
CA ALA A 67 3.71 -11.56 -13.20
C ALA A 67 3.90 -10.10 -12.76
N THR A 68 3.38 -9.72 -11.59
CA THR A 68 3.41 -8.34 -11.12
C THR A 68 4.60 -8.13 -10.19
N PRO A 69 5.40 -7.05 -10.38
CA PRO A 69 6.43 -6.65 -9.44
C PRO A 69 5.87 -6.38 -8.03
N ALA A 70 6.72 -6.41 -7.01
CA ALA A 70 6.35 -6.14 -5.62
C ALA A 70 5.47 -4.88 -5.45
N PRO A 71 4.63 -4.81 -4.40
CA PRO A 71 3.74 -3.68 -4.18
C PRO A 71 4.53 -2.37 -4.13
N ARG A 72 4.06 -1.38 -4.86
CA ARG A 72 4.79 -0.11 -5.05
C ARG A 72 4.53 0.82 -3.87
N ALA A 73 5.57 1.09 -3.08
CA ALA A 73 5.49 1.89 -1.85
C ALA A 73 4.92 3.31 -2.09
N ASP A 74 5.18 3.89 -3.26
CA ASP A 74 4.79 5.27 -3.55
C ASP A 74 3.38 5.42 -4.16
N THR A 75 2.58 4.34 -4.23
CA THR A 75 1.22 4.39 -4.81
C THR A 75 0.14 4.89 -3.85
N TYR A 76 -0.92 5.50 -4.38
CA TYR A 76 -2.15 5.72 -3.60
C TYR A 76 -2.93 4.42 -3.46
N CYS A 77 -3.71 4.28 -2.38
CA CYS A 77 -4.64 3.15 -2.26
C CYS A 77 -5.55 3.10 -3.51
N ALA A 78 -5.67 1.94 -4.15
CA ALA A 78 -6.60 1.74 -5.25
C ALA A 78 -8.07 2.02 -4.85
N CYS A 79 -8.37 1.96 -3.55
CA CYS A 79 -9.67 2.25 -2.96
C CYS A 79 -10.06 3.75 -2.97
N ARG A 80 -9.12 4.66 -3.24
CA ARG A 80 -9.37 6.12 -3.23
C ARG A 80 -10.38 6.53 -4.30
N ALA A 81 -10.37 5.87 -5.45
CA ALA A 81 -11.30 6.17 -6.56
C ALA A 81 -12.75 5.77 -6.25
N ASP A 82 -12.96 4.80 -5.36
CA ASP A 82 -14.28 4.20 -5.08
C ASP A 82 -14.91 4.72 -3.77
N GLY A 83 -14.30 5.71 -3.08
CA GLY A 83 -14.87 6.29 -1.86
C GLY A 83 -15.06 5.29 -0.72
N CYS A 84 -13.99 4.54 -0.37
CA CYS A 84 -14.07 3.48 0.64
C CYS A 84 -14.65 3.97 1.98
N ARG A 85 -15.42 3.11 2.68
CA ARG A 85 -16.11 3.44 3.95
C ARG A 85 -15.17 3.89 5.08
N ALA A 86 -13.88 3.55 5.01
CA ALA A 86 -12.85 4.06 5.91
C ALA A 86 -12.44 5.52 5.61
N HIS A 87 -12.96 6.10 4.52
CA HIS A 87 -12.81 7.49 4.09
C HIS A 87 -14.10 8.29 4.22
N LEU A 88 -15.10 7.83 4.98
CA LEU A 88 -16.25 8.70 5.28
C LEU A 88 -15.72 10.00 5.91
N PRO A 89 -16.15 11.17 5.42
CA PRO A 89 -15.76 12.44 6.02
C PRO A 89 -16.21 12.40 7.48
N ASP A 90 -15.31 12.79 8.38
CA ASP A 90 -15.61 12.90 9.80
C ASP A 90 -16.76 13.89 9.99
N THR A 91 -17.98 13.37 10.19
CA THR A 91 -19.17 14.20 10.47
C THR A 91 -19.21 14.65 11.94
N GLY A 92 -18.13 14.52 12.70
CA GLY A 92 -18.09 14.77 14.15
C GLY A 92 -17.17 15.93 14.55
N ARG A 93 -17.71 17.17 14.52
CA ARG A 93 -17.37 18.30 15.44
C ARG A 93 -15.89 18.66 15.70
N HIS A 94 -14.93 18.21 14.90
CA HIS A 94 -13.53 18.61 14.97
C HIS A 94 -12.99 19.04 13.61
N ALA A 95 -13.65 20.02 12.99
CA ALA A 95 -13.16 20.75 11.82
C ALA A 95 -11.98 21.69 12.19
N ARG A 96 -10.92 21.13 12.77
CA ARG A 96 -9.65 21.82 13.06
C ARG A 96 -8.49 20.85 12.79
N THR A 97 -8.40 20.37 11.57
CA THR A 97 -7.13 19.88 11.01
C THR A 97 -7.23 19.95 9.49
N ASP A 98 -6.50 20.89 8.89
CA ASP A 98 -6.33 21.04 7.43
C ASP A 98 -5.51 19.88 6.81
N GLN A 99 -5.60 18.67 7.38
CA GLN A 99 -4.96 17.48 6.86
C GLN A 99 -6.01 16.63 6.16
N PRO A 100 -5.96 16.52 4.82
CA PRO A 100 -6.77 15.56 4.09
C PRO A 100 -6.40 14.18 4.61
N TRP A 101 -7.36 13.49 5.24
CA TRP A 101 -7.23 12.12 5.74
C TRP A 101 -6.44 11.23 4.76
N ARG A 102 -5.30 10.69 5.21
CA ARG A 102 -4.34 9.97 4.33
C ARG A 102 -4.43 8.47 4.56
N CYS A 103 -4.35 7.70 3.47
CA CYS A 103 -4.04 6.27 3.51
C CYS A 103 -2.85 6.05 4.47
N GLY A 104 -3.01 5.22 5.50
CA GLY A 104 -1.97 4.95 6.50
C GLY A 104 -1.42 3.53 6.44
N GLY A 105 -0.14 3.38 6.75
CA GLY A 105 0.60 2.11 6.72
C GLY A 105 1.20 1.76 5.34
N PRO A 106 2.02 0.70 5.26
CA PRO A 106 2.63 0.28 4.01
C PRO A 106 1.57 -0.11 2.98
N VAL A 107 1.91 0.03 1.69
CA VAL A 107 1.07 -0.49 0.60
C VAL A 107 1.16 -2.00 0.62
N VAL A 108 0.02 -2.67 0.58
CA VAL A 108 -0.10 -4.12 0.57
C VAL A 108 -0.82 -4.56 -0.70
N LEU A 109 -0.50 -5.76 -1.16
CA LEU A 109 -1.31 -6.47 -2.15
C LEU A 109 -2.33 -7.32 -1.40
N THR A 110 -3.60 -7.00 -1.61
CA THR A 110 -4.73 -7.64 -0.95
C THR A 110 -5.55 -8.40 -1.96
N VAL A 111 -6.01 -9.61 -1.60
CA VAL A 111 -6.98 -10.39 -2.35
C VAL A 111 -8.31 -10.41 -1.61
N ILE A 112 -9.39 -10.12 -2.33
CA ILE A 112 -10.77 -10.18 -1.86
C ILE A 112 -11.49 -11.22 -2.70
N THR A 113 -12.24 -12.09 -2.03
CA THR A 113 -13.03 -13.14 -2.69
C THR A 113 -14.49 -13.01 -2.28
N ASP A 114 -15.37 -13.06 -3.25
CA ASP A 114 -16.80 -13.16 -2.98
C ASP A 114 -17.15 -14.45 -2.23
N ARG A 115 -18.11 -14.39 -1.30
CA ARG A 115 -18.55 -15.57 -0.55
C ARG A 115 -19.22 -16.61 -1.44
N ALA A 116 -19.91 -16.18 -2.50
CA ALA A 116 -20.51 -17.10 -3.47
C ALA A 116 -19.49 -17.60 -4.52
N GLY A 117 -18.22 -17.17 -4.44
CA GLY A 117 -17.17 -17.56 -5.38
C GLY A 117 -17.46 -17.12 -6.81
N ARG A 118 -18.15 -16.00 -6.98
CA ARG A 118 -18.51 -15.45 -8.31
C ARG A 118 -17.54 -14.39 -8.81
N TRP A 119 -16.73 -13.81 -7.93
CA TRP A 119 -15.66 -12.90 -8.34
C TRP A 119 -14.50 -12.90 -7.34
N TRP A 120 -13.34 -12.50 -7.85
CA TRP A 120 -12.11 -12.29 -7.12
C TRP A 120 -11.52 -10.95 -7.53
N GLN A 121 -10.95 -10.25 -6.57
CA GLN A 121 -10.22 -9.02 -6.82
C GLN A 121 -8.88 -9.09 -6.12
N ALA A 122 -7.84 -8.61 -6.80
CA ALA A 122 -6.62 -8.21 -6.15
C ALA A 122 -6.43 -6.71 -6.31
N LEU A 123 -5.92 -6.05 -5.29
CA LEU A 123 -5.63 -4.62 -5.34
C LEU A 123 -4.44 -4.25 -4.47
N GLU A 124 -3.73 -3.20 -4.89
CA GLU A 124 -2.77 -2.49 -4.04
C GLU A 124 -3.52 -1.45 -3.19
N CYS A 125 -3.50 -1.61 -1.87
CA CYS A 125 -4.14 -0.70 -0.92
C CYS A 125 -3.25 -0.52 0.32
N CYS A 126 -3.48 0.47 1.18
CA CYS A 126 -2.72 0.55 2.43
C CYS A 126 -3.19 -0.53 3.43
N SER A 127 -2.33 -0.90 4.37
CA SER A 127 -2.62 -1.95 5.36
C SER A 127 -3.87 -1.68 6.20
N LEU A 128 -4.18 -0.41 6.51
CA LEU A 128 -5.41 -0.04 7.22
C LEU A 128 -6.66 -0.35 6.39
N CYS A 129 -6.65 -0.01 5.09
CA CYS A 129 -7.78 -0.32 4.20
C CYS A 129 -7.93 -1.83 3.97
N ALA A 130 -6.82 -2.57 3.92
CA ALA A 130 -6.85 -4.03 3.87
C ALA A 130 -7.54 -4.62 5.11
N ALA A 131 -7.15 -4.17 6.30
CA ALA A 131 -7.74 -4.62 7.57
C ALA A 131 -9.23 -4.25 7.70
N ALA A 132 -9.63 -3.09 7.19
CA ALA A 132 -11.02 -2.63 7.22
C ALA A 132 -11.94 -3.33 6.20
N THR A 133 -11.39 -4.14 5.29
CA THR A 133 -12.17 -4.80 4.23
C THR A 133 -12.56 -6.22 4.64
N PRO A 134 -13.84 -6.53 4.86
CA PRO A 134 -14.26 -7.87 5.24
C PRO A 134 -13.89 -8.93 4.20
N GLY A 135 -13.25 -10.01 4.64
CA GLY A 135 -12.84 -11.10 3.75
C GLY A 135 -11.59 -10.81 2.92
N ALA A 136 -10.94 -9.66 3.12
CA ALA A 136 -9.64 -9.37 2.54
C ALA A 136 -8.54 -10.24 3.16
N ARG A 137 -7.58 -10.65 2.33
CA ARG A 137 -6.35 -11.33 2.74
C ARG A 137 -5.14 -10.63 2.14
N THR A 138 -4.20 -10.21 2.97
CA THR A 138 -2.93 -9.64 2.54
C THR A 138 -2.02 -10.76 2.04
N VAL A 139 -1.49 -10.63 0.83
CA VAL A 139 -0.60 -11.63 0.21
C VAL A 139 0.82 -11.12 -0.02
N ALA A 140 1.02 -9.79 0.00
CA ALA A 140 2.35 -9.18 -0.01
C ALA A 140 2.29 -7.77 0.60
N ILE A 141 3.44 -7.28 1.07
CA ILE A 141 3.61 -5.93 1.65
C ILE A 141 4.74 -5.24 0.88
N SER A 142 4.57 -3.96 0.56
CA SER A 142 5.64 -3.14 -0.01
C SER A 142 6.77 -3.02 1.00
N LEU A 143 7.99 -3.24 0.57
CA LEU A 143 9.15 -2.82 1.36
C LEU A 143 9.12 -1.29 1.47
N PRO A 144 9.45 -0.71 2.63
CA PRO A 144 9.60 0.74 2.72
C PRO A 144 10.63 1.18 1.69
N SER A 145 10.29 2.16 0.85
CA SER A 145 11.29 2.83 0.02
C SER A 145 12.39 3.32 0.96
N ALA A 146 13.63 2.91 0.73
CA ALA A 146 14.77 3.47 1.46
C ALA A 146 14.65 5.00 1.42
N PRO A 147 14.90 5.71 2.54
CA PRO A 147 14.80 7.15 2.54
C PRO A 147 15.67 7.66 1.40
N ARG A 148 15.02 8.32 0.42
CA ARG A 148 15.74 9.12 -0.56
C ARG A 148 16.54 10.09 0.27
N THR A 149 17.83 9.82 0.43
CA THR A 149 18.74 10.79 1.03
C THR A 149 18.69 11.93 0.03
N ALA A 150 17.82 12.92 0.28
CA ALA A 150 17.88 14.18 -0.39
C ALA A 150 19.35 14.58 -0.24
N GLY A 151 20.06 14.57 -1.37
CA GLY A 151 21.46 14.97 -1.42
C GLY A 151 21.49 16.38 -0.86
N ARG A 152 21.80 16.49 0.43
CA ARG A 152 22.13 17.75 1.05
C ARG A 152 23.33 18.23 0.24
N PRO A 153 23.28 19.41 -0.42
CA PRO A 153 24.49 19.98 -0.98
C PRO A 153 25.50 20.04 0.17
N ALA A 154 26.59 19.29 0.03
CA ALA A 154 27.66 19.34 0.99
C ALA A 154 28.11 20.81 1.09
N PRO A 155 28.09 21.43 2.28
CA PRO A 155 28.85 22.67 2.43
C PRO A 155 30.31 22.29 2.16
N ALA A 156 30.94 22.97 1.20
CA ALA A 156 32.36 22.87 0.96
C ALA A 156 33.09 23.25 2.26
N ALA A 157 33.49 22.26 3.03
CA ALA A 157 34.38 22.43 4.17
C ALA A 157 35.76 21.99 3.72
N ALA A 158 36.64 22.99 3.62
CA ALA A 158 38.07 22.83 3.44
C ALA A 158 38.60 21.75 4.40
N GLY A 159 39.33 20.79 3.85
CA GLY A 159 39.98 19.76 4.64
C GLY A 159 40.98 20.39 5.60
N THR A 160 40.96 19.95 6.86
CA THR A 160 42.11 19.55 7.67
C THR A 160 41.56 19.00 8.99
N GLY A 161 42.01 17.81 9.40
CA GLY A 161 41.95 17.39 10.81
C GLY A 161 41.20 16.09 11.06
N ALA A 162 41.96 15.04 11.35
CA ALA A 162 41.51 13.74 11.81
C ALA A 162 40.73 13.83 13.14
N GLY A 163 39.67 13.02 13.28
CA GLY A 163 38.93 12.87 14.53
C GLY A 163 38.02 11.64 14.49
N THR A 164 38.35 10.65 15.31
CA THR A 164 37.67 9.37 15.57
C THR A 164 36.17 9.46 15.86
N PRO A 165 35.36 8.41 15.55
CA PRO A 165 33.93 8.40 15.85
C PRO A 165 33.68 8.27 17.35
N GLN A 166 33.00 9.28 17.92
CA GLN A 166 32.59 9.32 19.32
C GLN A 166 31.18 8.72 19.46
N PHE A 167 31.08 7.59 20.15
CA PHE A 167 29.82 7.01 20.61
C PHE A 167 29.39 7.71 21.90
N SER A 168 28.14 8.20 21.95
CA SER A 168 27.57 8.83 23.14
C SER A 168 27.05 7.77 24.10
N ASP A 169 27.78 7.51 25.19
CA ASP A 169 27.27 6.79 26.35
C ASP A 169 27.45 7.61 27.64
N GLN A 170 26.28 7.90 28.24
CA GLN A 170 25.99 7.93 29.68
C GLN A 170 26.79 8.89 30.58
N GLN A 171 26.20 10.07 30.83
CA GLN A 171 26.44 10.81 32.07
C GLN A 171 25.37 10.46 33.10
N VAL A 172 25.62 9.41 33.89
CA VAL A 172 25.05 9.27 35.23
C VAL A 172 25.96 10.05 36.17
N THR A 173 25.49 11.21 36.63
CA THR A 173 26.15 12.01 37.65
C THR A 173 26.03 11.33 39.02
N THR A 174 27.07 10.63 39.46
CA THR A 174 27.28 10.32 40.88
C THR A 174 28.15 11.42 41.50
N ARG A 175 27.57 12.10 42.50
CA ARG A 175 28.18 13.17 43.28
C ARG A 175 29.14 12.53 44.29
N THR A 176 30.45 12.70 44.07
CA THR A 176 31.50 12.34 45.03
C THR A 176 31.64 13.46 46.08
N GLY A 177 31.66 13.07 47.35
CA GLY A 177 32.15 13.87 48.47
C GLY A 177 32.66 12.95 49.58
N CYS A 178 33.98 12.96 49.80
CA CYS A 178 34.73 12.33 50.89
C CYS A 178 35.99 13.20 51.10
N PRO A 179 36.79 13.06 52.18
CA PRO A 179 36.53 12.66 53.57
C PRO A 179 37.21 13.65 54.56
N ALA A 180 37.22 13.38 55.88
CA ALA A 180 38.45 13.32 56.71
C ALA A 180 38.15 13.24 58.23
N PRO A 181 39.07 12.65 59.03
CA PRO A 181 38.88 12.30 60.43
C PRO A 181 39.55 13.29 61.41
N LEU A 182 39.16 13.22 62.69
CA LEU A 182 40.02 13.22 63.89
C LEU A 182 39.21 12.68 65.08
#